data_AF-A0A6C0TJS3-F1
#
_entry.id   AF-A0A6C0TJS3-F1
#
_cell.length_a   1.000
_cell.length_b   1.000
_cell.length_c   1.000
_cell.angle_alpha   90.00
_cell.angle_beta   90.00
_cell.angle_gamma   90.00
#
_symmetry.space_group_name_H-M   'P 1'
#
loop_
_entity.id
_entity.type
_entity.pdbx_description
1 polymer ?
#
loop_
_entity_poly.entity_id
_entity_poly.type
_entity_poly.pdbx_seq_one_letter_code
_entity_poly.pdbx_strand_id
1 'polypeptide(L)' 'SRPGRGEPRFFAVGYVDGTEFVRFDSDAANPRMEPRAPWMEGPWVEQVDPQYWDRNTRNMKGHAQIFRVNLDTL' A
#
# COMPACT_ATOMS: atom_id res chain seq x y z
N SER A 1 -12.77 -11.86 -11.21
CA SER A 1 -12.34 -10.69 -12.00
C SER A 1 -13.53 -9.80 -12.25
N ARG A 2 -13.47 -8.50 -11.94
CA ARG A 2 -14.57 -7.59 -12.30
C ARG A 2 -14.69 -7.58 -13.83
N PRO A 3 -15.88 -7.82 -14.41
CA PRO A 3 -16.10 -7.62 -15.83
C PRO A 3 -16.28 -6.12 -16.06
N GLY A 4 -15.21 -5.44 -16.46
CA GLY A 4 -15.21 -4.01 -16.76
C GLY A 4 -13.79 -3.48 -16.87
N ARG A 5 -13.50 -2.76 -17.95
CA ARG A 5 -12.21 -2.18 -18.33
C ARG A 5 -11.61 -1.24 -17.26
N GLY A 6 -11.07 -1.80 -16.19
CA GLY A 6 -10.23 -1.12 -15.20
C GLY A 6 -9.00 -1.98 -14.92
N GLU A 7 -7.85 -1.35 -14.70
CA GLU A 7 -6.64 -2.06 -14.31
C GLU A 7 -6.89 -2.98 -13.10
N PRO A 8 -6.23 -4.14 -13.00
CA PRO A 8 -6.33 -4.99 -11.82
C PRO A 8 -5.99 -4.21 -10.54
N ARG A 9 -6.95 -4.18 -9.60
CA ARG A 9 -6.75 -3.52 -8.30
C ARG A 9 -5.72 -4.27 -7.47
N PHE A 10 -4.73 -3.55 -6.96
CA PHE A 10 -3.72 -4.04 -6.04
C PHE A 10 -3.93 -3.46 -4.64
N PHE A 11 -3.82 -4.31 -3.63
CA PHE A 11 -3.80 -3.91 -2.23
C PHE A 11 -2.66 -4.58 -1.49
N ALA A 12 -2.06 -3.84 -0.56
CA ALA A 12 -1.16 -4.40 0.44
C ALA A 12 -1.67 -4.02 1.82
N VAL A 13 -1.68 -4.98 2.74
CA VAL A 13 -2.14 -4.80 4.11
C VAL A 13 -1.12 -5.41 5.05
N GLY A 14 -0.66 -4.64 6.04
CA GLY A 14 0.25 -5.09 7.07
C GLY A 14 -0.48 -5.37 8.38
N TYR A 15 -0.21 -6.51 8.99
CA TYR A 15 -0.75 -6.89 10.29
C TYR A 15 0.36 -7.10 11.32
N VAL A 16 0.09 -6.67 12.56
CA VAL A 16 0.85 -7.04 13.78
C VAL A 16 -0.19 -7.46 14.82
N ASP A 17 -0.03 -8.65 15.41
CA ASP A 17 -0.94 -9.20 16.42
C ASP A 17 -2.43 -9.12 16.06
N GLY A 18 -2.76 -9.45 14.80
CA GLY A 18 -4.12 -9.39 14.27
C GLY A 18 -4.67 -7.98 14.02
N THR A 19 -3.87 -6.94 14.26
CA THR A 19 -4.25 -5.54 14.03
C THR A 19 -3.66 -5.05 12.70
N GLU A 20 -4.51 -4.53 11.81
CA GLU A 20 -4.07 -3.85 10.59
C GLU A 20 -3.35 -2.55 10.99
N PHE A 21 -2.06 -2.44 10.68
CA PHE A 21 -1.27 -1.25 11.06
C PHE A 21 -0.95 -0.35 9.87
N VAL A 22 -0.97 -0.89 8.64
CA VAL A 22 -0.77 -0.14 7.40
C VAL A 22 -1.57 -0.73 6.24
N ARG A 23 -1.93 0.14 5.28
CA ARG A 23 -2.59 -0.24 4.04
C ARG A 23 -2.10 0.57 2.86
N PHE A 24 -2.03 -0.06 1.70
CA PHE A 24 -1.94 0.58 0.39
C PHE A 24 -3.08 0.08 -0.50
N ASP A 25 -3.67 0.99 -1.29
CA ASP A 25 -4.72 0.71 -2.27
C ASP A 25 -4.41 1.43 -3.59
N SER A 26 -4.25 0.67 -4.67
CA SER A 26 -3.93 1.23 -5.99
C SER A 26 -5.06 2.09 -6.56
N ASP A 27 -6.30 1.85 -6.14
CA ASP A 27 -7.49 2.52 -6.68
C ASP A 27 -7.89 3.75 -5.85
N ALA A 28 -7.15 4.05 -4.78
CA ALA A 28 -7.38 5.28 -4.01
C ALA A 28 -7.10 6.51 -4.89
N ALA A 29 -7.81 7.61 -4.67
CA ALA A 29 -7.60 8.86 -5.41
C ALA A 29 -6.15 9.40 -5.29
N ASN A 30 -5.50 9.11 -4.16
CA ASN A 30 -4.07 9.34 -3.97
C ASN A 30 -3.43 8.08 -3.37
N PRO A 31 -2.95 7.13 -4.21
CA PRO A 31 -2.37 5.88 -3.73
C PRO A 31 -1.11 6.15 -2.90
N ARG A 32 -1.19 5.84 -1.61
CA ARG A 32 -0.09 5.95 -0.65
C ARG A 32 -0.21 4.88 0.43
N MET A 33 0.88 4.64 1.12
CA MET A 33 0.88 3.82 2.33
C MET A 33 0.25 4.64 3.45
N GLU A 34 -0.79 4.11 4.09
CA GLU A 34 -1.56 4.79 5.13
C GLU A 34 -1.47 4.05 6.45
N PRO A 35 -1.34 4.76 7.59
CA PRO A 35 -1.46 4.17 8.91
C PRO A 35 -2.89 3.66 9.14
N ARG A 36 -3.02 2.57 9.89
CA ARG A 36 -4.30 1.94 10.25
C ARG A 36 -4.44 1.61 11.73
N ALA A 37 -3.38 1.86 12.49
CA ALA A 37 -3.36 1.74 13.94
C ALA A 37 -2.87 3.04 14.60
N PRO A 38 -3.33 3.38 15.82
CA PRO A 38 -2.98 4.64 16.48
C PRO A 38 -1.47 4.84 16.64
N TRP A 39 -0.73 3.75 16.88
CA TRP A 39 0.72 3.76 17.01
C TRP A 39 1.47 3.90 15.67
N MET A 40 0.77 4.05 14.55
CA MET A 40 1.35 4.45 13.26
C MET A 40 0.93 5.86 12.83
N GLU A 41 -0.09 6.45 13.45
CA GLU A 41 -0.61 7.77 13.05
C GLU A 41 0.22 8.94 13.59
N GLY A 42 0.90 8.74 14.71
CA GLY A 42 1.69 9.81 15.32
C GLY A 42 3.07 10.03 14.68
N PRO A 43 3.75 11.13 15.08
CA PRO A 43 4.92 11.63 14.38
C PRO A 43 6.18 10.79 14.60
N TRP A 44 6.17 9.85 15.56
CA TRP A 44 7.35 9.05 15.91
C TRP A 44 7.87 8.22 14.73
N VAL A 45 7.00 7.77 13.82
CA VAL A 45 7.42 7.03 12.62
C VAL A 45 8.34 7.90 11.76
N GLU A 46 7.94 9.13 11.50
CA GLU A 46 8.73 10.09 10.72
C GLU A 46 9.90 10.69 11.52
N GLN A 47 9.84 10.71 12.86
CA GLN A 47 10.99 11.10 13.68
C GLN A 47 12.10 10.05 13.65
N VAL A 48 11.75 8.76 13.66
CA VAL A 48 12.71 7.66 13.54
C VAL A 48 13.18 7.50 12.10
N ASP A 49 12.26 7.64 11.14
CA ASP A 49 12.55 7.54 9.71
C ASP A 49 11.68 8.52 8.91
N PRO A 50 12.20 9.74 8.62
CA PRO A 50 11.46 10.78 7.90
C PRO A 50 10.97 10.36 6.52
N GLN A 51 11.56 9.31 5.92
CA GLN A 51 11.20 8.84 4.59
C GLN A 51 10.31 7.60 4.62
N TYR A 52 9.88 7.15 5.79
CA TYR A 52 9.16 5.88 5.93
C TYR A 52 7.94 5.80 5.00
N TRP A 53 7.06 6.81 5.03
CA TRP A 53 5.83 6.80 4.23
C TRP A 53 6.09 6.91 2.74
N ASP A 54 7.00 7.79 2.32
CA ASP A 54 7.34 7.98 0.91
C ASP A 54 8.03 6.75 0.33
N ARG A 55 8.99 6.18 1.06
CA ARG A 55 9.71 4.97 0.66
C ARG A 55 8.75 3.79 0.50
N ASN A 56 7.89 3.56 1.50
CA ASN A 56 6.92 2.47 1.44
C ASN A 56 5.86 2.70 0.36
N THR A 57 5.40 3.93 0.15
CA THR A 57 4.50 4.28 -0.96
C THR A 57 5.13 3.97 -2.31
N ARG A 58 6.38 4.37 -2.54
CA ARG A 58 7.10 4.08 -3.79
C ARG A 58 7.25 2.59 -4.00
N ASN A 59 7.62 1.84 -2.96
CA ASN A 59 7.74 0.39 -3.02
C ASN A 59 6.41 -0.25 -3.42
N MET A 60 5.31 0.10 -2.76
CA MET A 60 3.99 -0.47 -3.05
C MET A 60 3.48 -0.12 -4.45
N LYS A 61 3.75 1.10 -4.94
CA LYS A 61 3.50 1.45 -6.35
C LYS A 61 4.28 0.55 -7.32
N GLY A 62 5.55 0.26 -7.02
CA GLY A 62 6.36 -0.67 -7.80
C GLY A 62 5.80 -2.10 -7.78
N HIS A 63 5.42 -2.60 -6.60
CA HIS A 63 4.78 -3.92 -6.48
C HIS A 63 3.47 -3.99 -7.27
N ALA A 64 2.61 -2.96 -7.20
CA ALA A 64 1.37 -2.91 -7.98
C ALA A 64 1.63 -3.09 -9.49
N GLN A 65 2.67 -2.46 -10.04
CA GLN A 65 3.04 -2.61 -11.45
C GLN A 65 3.54 -4.03 -11.77
N ILE A 66 4.39 -4.61 -10.90
CA ILE A 66 4.89 -5.98 -11.06
C ILE A 66 3.73 -6.99 -11.06
N PHE A 67 2.81 -6.87 -10.09
CA PHE A 67 1.65 -7.75 -9.99
C PHE A 67 0.72 -7.61 -11.19
N ARG A 68 0.54 -6.39 -11.72
CA ARG A 68 -0.22 -6.18 -12.95
C ARG A 68 0.38 -6.96 -14.12
N VAL A 69 1.68 -6.81 -14.37
CA VAL A 69 2.38 -7.53 -15.45
C VAL A 69 2.32 -9.05 -15.25
N ASN A 70 2.49 -9.52 -14.01
CA ASN A 70 2.39 -10.95 -13.71
C ASN A 70 0.98 -11.48 -14.00
N LEU A 71 -0.08 -10.75 -13.64
CA LEU A 71 -1.46 -11.15 -13.95
C LEU A 71 -1.73 -11.21 -15.46
N ASP A 72 -1.11 -10.34 -16.25
CA ASP A 72 -1.24 -10.34 -17.71
C ASP A 72 -0.45 -11.50 -18.38
N THR A 73 0.45 -12.15 -17.65
CA THR A 73 1.36 -13.21 -18.17
C THR A 73 1.12 -14.60 -17.57
N LEU A 74 0.15 -14.73 -16.66
CA LEU A 74 -0.36 -16.00 -16.09
C LEU A 74 -1.47 -16.60 -16.96
#